data_AF-A0A928ILY7-F1
#
_entry.id   AF-A0A928ILY7-F1
#
_cell.length_a   1.000
_cell.length_b   1.000
_cell.length_c   1.000
_cell.angle_alpha   90.00
_cell.angle_beta   90.00
_cell.angle_gamma   90.00
#
_symmetry.space_group_name_H-M   'P 1'
#
loop_
_entity.id
_entity.type
_entity.pdbx_description
1 polymer ?
#
loop_
_entity_poly.entity_id
_entity_poly.type
_entity_poly.pdbx_seq_one_letter_code
_entity_poly.pdbx_strand_id
1 'polypeptide(L)'
;MKKILSSILSLIIVFSIVSCGKDTADKTTDAPSANGPSSSHSDSDASGDENGIELKLSENGNVNAVIIYPEGANSLEQVANKLQMDILKKFDLYVECKEDSAVEYVESAVEILIGKTNRPESASAHEQLLGPSDYICGLYGNKIVITGMNSVAITSGYGYFISRSILSANPDDDFAYNSKNDLYFEGTAGCPIKTCAGNSLENYKIVFPKDSIKGEYYVATSLKHHLYYKVGLDLEIIDDSTPASGYEIIIGQTNRGLTPSIDKGNYEISVKEGNLCISAYDLYGYEEAFKFLSKELFVKKIEADILGADYVHAAKCKSVPTSNSEYRIMFNNCWGLCDYKEHFIDNRDENAAAMYLAFDADVIGINEYWPVMRESGAIKTLLEKNGYKEVEIPDYNRAKGNVMPVFYKESSVKVIYSTYTHYQWYANDSAYKSGTLTTADDSKGVTTVVFESLKTGERFIVSNTHFSSNYNVSNEVGTINRKIHIDTALGEINKVIELYPDIPVFLGCDYNATVSSEECKKLFDAQFKDCHEEATTVRGSDGASCHGAPTYVPELELFIPGPYSLGSNYKASIDHIFVLDSKNTVSVDVYETVLTDQAASFSDHAPVVVEFNLGQK
;
A
#
# COMPACT_ATOMS: atom_id res chain seq x y z
N MET A 1 -2.29 -24.94 50.71
CA MET A 1 -3.17 -26.02 51.19
C MET A 1 -4.62 -25.60 50.98
N LYS A 2 -5.35 -26.29 50.08
CA LYS A 2 -6.82 -26.33 49.86
C LYS A 2 -7.55 -25.00 49.54
N LYS A 3 -7.97 -24.71 48.30
CA LYS A 3 -9.11 -25.25 47.49
C LYS A 3 -10.52 -25.03 48.09
N ILE A 4 -11.29 -24.23 47.34
CA ILE A 4 -12.74 -24.37 46.97
C ILE A 4 -13.81 -23.92 47.98
N LEU A 5 -14.61 -22.91 47.57
CA LEU A 5 -16.10 -22.93 47.43
C LEU A 5 -16.53 -21.56 46.85
N SER A 6 -16.90 -21.46 45.57
CA SER A 6 -18.26 -21.59 44.97
C SER A 6 -19.02 -20.26 44.79
N SER A 7 -19.35 -20.01 43.52
CA SER A 7 -20.08 -18.91 42.89
C SER A 7 -21.56 -18.81 43.27
N ILE A 8 -22.14 -17.59 43.26
CA ILE A 8 -23.50 -17.17 42.76
C ILE A 8 -23.43 -15.61 42.63
N LEU A 9 -23.34 -15.02 41.44
CA LEU A 9 -24.38 -14.61 40.47
C LEU A 9 -25.10 -13.26 40.78
N SER A 10 -25.01 -12.36 39.79
CA SER A 10 -25.95 -11.30 39.38
C SER A 10 -26.20 -10.06 40.25
N LEU A 11 -25.88 -8.88 39.69
CA LEU A 11 -26.87 -7.79 39.57
C LEU A 11 -26.52 -6.83 38.42
N ILE A 12 -27.31 -6.89 37.36
CA ILE A 12 -27.53 -5.82 36.36
C ILE A 12 -28.68 -4.96 36.89
N ILE A 13 -28.54 -3.62 36.91
CA ILE A 13 -29.68 -2.69 36.79
C ILE A 13 -29.30 -1.49 35.92
N VAL A 14 -30.14 -1.33 34.89
CA VAL A 14 -30.29 -0.30 33.85
C VAL A 14 -31.12 0.88 34.37
N PHE A 15 -30.96 2.10 33.82
CA PHE A 15 -32.04 3.06 33.43
C PHE A 15 -31.40 4.22 32.62
N SER A 16 -31.97 4.70 31.50
CA SER A 16 -33.30 5.32 31.30
C SER A 16 -33.73 5.20 29.82
N ILE A 17 -34.87 4.60 29.45
CA ILE A 17 -36.23 5.15 29.22
C ILE A 17 -36.29 6.55 28.55
N VAL A 18 -36.92 6.65 27.36
CA VAL A 18 -38.22 7.34 27.13
C VAL A 18 -38.99 6.65 26.00
N SER A 19 -40.28 6.44 26.27
CA SER A 19 -41.33 5.73 25.54
C SER A 19 -42.37 6.72 25.01
N CYS A 20 -43.09 6.35 23.95
CA CYS A 20 -44.57 6.39 23.81
C CYS A 20 -44.93 6.16 22.32
N GLY A 21 -45.91 5.37 21.90
CA GLY A 21 -46.96 4.63 22.62
C GLY A 21 -47.63 3.61 21.70
N LYS A 22 -48.31 2.64 22.32
CA LYS A 22 -49.12 1.57 21.73
C LYS A 22 -50.50 2.09 21.30
N ASP A 23 -51.15 1.38 20.37
CA ASP A 23 -52.49 0.86 20.63
C ASP A 23 -52.73 -0.47 19.89
N THR A 24 -53.49 -1.32 20.57
CA THR A 24 -53.83 -2.72 20.29
C THR A 24 -55.21 -2.86 19.62
N ALA A 25 -55.39 -3.88 18.78
CA ALA A 25 -56.46 -4.91 18.83
C ALA A 25 -56.94 -5.38 17.44
N ASP A 26 -56.54 -6.61 17.11
CA ASP A 26 -57.39 -7.75 16.72
C ASP A 26 -58.60 -7.54 15.77
N LYS A 27 -58.55 -8.14 14.58
CA LYS A 27 -59.66 -8.92 13.97
C LYS A 27 -59.25 -9.58 12.64
N THR A 28 -59.62 -10.85 12.56
CA THR A 28 -59.61 -11.78 11.43
C THR A 28 -60.31 -11.26 10.16
N THR A 29 -59.82 -11.64 8.97
CA THR A 29 -60.58 -12.33 7.89
C THR A 29 -59.76 -12.46 6.60
N ASP A 30 -59.66 -13.70 6.12
CA ASP A 30 -59.76 -14.19 4.74
C ASP A 30 -58.90 -13.57 3.62
N ALA A 31 -57.91 -14.35 3.20
CA ALA A 31 -57.38 -14.32 1.83
C ALA A 31 -58.23 -15.22 0.92
N PRO A 32 -58.39 -14.87 -0.37
CA PRO A 32 -58.57 -15.87 -1.42
C PRO A 32 -57.26 -16.07 -2.19
N SER A 33 -56.83 -17.34 -2.24
CA SER A 33 -55.80 -17.86 -3.15
C SER A 33 -56.37 -18.05 -4.57
N ALA A 34 -55.54 -17.82 -5.59
CA ALA A 34 -55.72 -18.37 -6.94
C ALA A 34 -54.37 -18.48 -7.70
N ASN A 35 -53.67 -19.59 -7.44
CA ASN A 35 -52.95 -20.51 -8.35
C ASN A 35 -52.25 -20.04 -9.65
N GLY A 36 -50.95 -20.39 -9.71
CA GLY A 36 -50.39 -21.31 -10.72
C GLY A 36 -48.95 -20.97 -11.20
N PRO A 37 -48.13 -21.94 -11.64
CA PRO A 37 -48.02 -23.36 -11.29
C PRO A 37 -46.63 -23.72 -10.69
N SER A 38 -46.58 -24.84 -9.97
CA SER A 38 -45.35 -25.46 -9.47
C SER A 38 -44.65 -26.30 -10.55
N SER A 39 -43.33 -26.33 -10.52
CA SER A 39 -42.52 -27.45 -10.97
C SER A 39 -41.58 -27.86 -9.83
N SER A 40 -41.70 -29.13 -9.46
CA SER A 40 -41.09 -29.87 -8.36
C SER A 40 -39.59 -29.62 -8.11
N HIS A 41 -39.25 -29.21 -6.89
CA HIS A 41 -37.99 -29.55 -6.26
C HIS A 41 -38.22 -30.75 -5.33
N SER A 42 -37.37 -31.75 -5.48
CA SER A 42 -37.24 -32.88 -4.56
C SER A 42 -36.55 -32.40 -3.29
N ASP A 43 -37.30 -32.33 -2.20
CA ASP A 43 -36.73 -32.25 -0.86
C ASP A 43 -35.93 -33.53 -0.59
N SER A 44 -34.64 -33.37 -0.32
CA SER A 44 -33.89 -34.32 0.49
C SER A 44 -33.50 -33.60 1.78
N ASP A 45 -34.10 -34.07 2.87
CA ASP A 45 -33.76 -33.73 4.25
C ASP A 45 -32.24 -33.79 4.49
N ALA A 46 -31.67 -32.69 4.97
CA ALA A 46 -30.44 -32.70 5.74
C ALA A 46 -30.63 -31.82 6.98
N SER A 47 -30.74 -32.48 8.12
CA SER A 47 -30.60 -31.90 9.45
C SER A 47 -29.30 -31.07 9.53
N GLY A 48 -29.43 -29.77 9.78
CA GLY A 48 -28.29 -28.86 9.89
C GLY A 48 -27.32 -29.26 11.00
N ASP A 49 -26.07 -29.49 10.63
CA ASP A 49 -24.94 -29.56 11.55
C ASP A 49 -24.51 -28.14 11.89
N GLU A 50 -24.51 -27.78 13.18
CA GLU A 50 -24.06 -26.47 13.67
C GLU A 50 -22.56 -26.21 13.39
N ASN A 51 -21.81 -27.19 12.86
CA ASN A 51 -20.36 -27.12 12.63
C ASN A 51 -19.88 -26.75 11.21
N GLY A 52 -20.76 -26.71 10.21
CA GLY A 52 -20.37 -26.44 8.81
C GLY A 52 -19.66 -27.63 8.14
N ILE A 53 -19.53 -27.60 6.82
CA ILE A 53 -18.83 -28.63 6.05
C ILE A 53 -17.36 -28.26 5.96
N GLU A 54 -16.46 -29.18 6.32
CA GLU A 54 -15.02 -29.00 6.21
C GLU A 54 -14.47 -29.73 4.98
N LEU A 55 -13.76 -29.01 4.12
CA LEU A 55 -13.01 -29.53 2.99
C LEU A 55 -11.51 -29.48 3.32
N LYS A 56 -10.88 -30.64 3.47
CA LYS A 56 -9.44 -30.74 3.68
C LYS A 56 -8.68 -30.49 2.38
N LEU A 57 -7.78 -29.51 2.42
CA LEU A 57 -6.87 -29.15 1.32
C LEU A 57 -5.50 -29.81 1.47
N SER A 58 -5.15 -30.20 2.69
CA SER A 58 -4.03 -31.10 2.99
C SER A 58 -4.41 -32.16 4.01
N GLU A 59 -3.66 -33.25 4.04
CA GLU A 59 -3.75 -34.25 5.08
C GLU A 59 -2.37 -34.85 5.39
N ASN A 60 -1.98 -34.81 6.67
CA ASN A 60 -0.68 -35.27 7.15
C ASN A 60 0.49 -34.63 6.37
N GLY A 61 0.39 -33.33 6.07
CA GLY A 61 1.40 -32.59 5.31
C GLY A 61 1.44 -32.87 3.81
N ASN A 62 0.52 -33.67 3.26
CA ASN A 62 0.39 -33.87 1.81
C ASN A 62 -0.73 -32.99 1.26
N VAL A 63 -0.47 -32.32 0.15
CA VAL A 63 -1.44 -31.47 -0.54
C VAL A 63 -2.43 -32.33 -1.33
N ASN A 64 -3.72 -32.07 -1.14
CA ASN A 64 -4.82 -32.74 -1.85
C ASN A 64 -5.48 -31.84 -2.91
N ALA A 65 -5.12 -30.55 -2.95
CA ALA A 65 -5.74 -29.55 -3.80
C ALA A 65 -4.83 -29.10 -4.96
N VAL A 66 -5.45 -28.53 -5.99
CA VAL A 66 -4.81 -27.75 -7.06
C VAL A 66 -5.51 -26.40 -7.19
N ILE A 67 -4.76 -25.34 -7.49
CA ILE A 67 -5.32 -24.02 -7.79
C ILE A 67 -5.54 -23.94 -9.30
N ILE A 68 -6.76 -23.60 -9.72
CA ILE A 68 -7.17 -23.51 -11.13
C ILE A 68 -7.62 -22.09 -11.45
N TYR A 69 -7.15 -21.55 -12.58
CA TYR A 69 -7.53 -20.23 -13.09
C TYR A 69 -7.81 -20.29 -14.62
N PRO A 70 -8.51 -19.31 -15.22
CA PRO A 70 -8.93 -19.37 -16.61
C PRO A 70 -7.76 -19.17 -17.58
N GLU A 71 -7.76 -19.90 -18.70
CA GLU A 71 -6.80 -19.73 -19.80
C GLU A 71 -6.72 -18.26 -20.28
N GLY A 72 -5.49 -17.76 -20.45
CA GLY A 72 -5.23 -16.41 -20.98
C GLY A 72 -5.53 -15.25 -20.02
N ALA A 73 -5.86 -15.55 -18.76
CA ALA A 73 -6.14 -14.54 -17.73
C ALA A 73 -4.90 -14.21 -16.89
N ASN A 74 -3.93 -13.49 -17.47
CA ASN A 74 -2.65 -13.15 -16.81
C ASN A 74 -2.81 -12.51 -15.41
N SER A 75 -3.83 -11.67 -15.21
CA SER A 75 -4.10 -11.06 -13.89
C SER A 75 -4.57 -12.09 -12.86
N LEU A 76 -5.33 -13.11 -13.28
CA LEU A 76 -5.79 -14.18 -12.38
C LEU A 76 -4.71 -15.22 -12.12
N GLU A 77 -3.80 -15.44 -13.07
CA GLU A 77 -2.57 -16.21 -12.85
C GLU A 77 -1.75 -15.58 -11.70
N GLN A 78 -1.58 -14.25 -11.69
CA GLN A 78 -0.87 -13.57 -10.61
C GLN A 78 -1.55 -13.79 -9.24
N VAL A 79 -2.89 -13.73 -9.19
CA VAL A 79 -3.66 -14.01 -7.96
C VAL A 79 -3.48 -15.47 -7.52
N ALA A 80 -3.52 -16.42 -8.45
CA ALA A 80 -3.29 -17.84 -8.18
C ALA A 80 -1.88 -18.11 -7.64
N ASN A 81 -0.86 -17.56 -8.28
CA ASN A 81 0.54 -17.67 -7.85
C ASN A 81 0.76 -17.02 -6.47
N LYS A 82 0.13 -15.88 -6.21
CA LYS A 82 0.17 -15.23 -4.89
C LYS A 82 -0.48 -16.11 -3.82
N LEU A 83 -1.61 -16.72 -4.12
CA LEU A 83 -2.27 -17.68 -3.22
C LEU A 83 -1.39 -18.89 -2.92
N GLN A 84 -0.74 -19.48 -3.93
CA GLN A 84 0.24 -20.56 -3.72
C GLN A 84 1.34 -20.13 -2.76
N MET A 85 1.92 -18.94 -2.96
CA MET A 85 2.98 -18.41 -2.11
C MET A 85 2.50 -18.18 -0.67
N ASP A 86 1.26 -17.76 -0.47
CA ASP A 86 0.69 -17.57 0.87
C ASP A 86 0.47 -18.88 1.60
N ILE A 87 -0.02 -19.90 0.90
CA ILE A 87 -0.16 -21.26 1.44
C ILE A 87 1.23 -21.82 1.80
N LEU A 88 2.21 -21.68 0.91
CA LEU A 88 3.57 -22.13 1.14
C LEU A 88 4.19 -21.43 2.36
N LYS A 89 4.08 -20.11 2.46
CA LYS A 89 4.62 -19.35 3.60
C LYS A 89 3.97 -19.71 4.92
N LYS A 90 2.66 -19.98 4.91
CA LYS A 90 1.89 -20.23 6.14
C LYS A 90 2.03 -21.68 6.63
N PHE A 91 1.97 -22.65 5.71
CA PHE A 91 1.84 -24.07 6.04
C PHE A 91 3.02 -24.92 5.57
N ASP A 92 4.00 -24.34 4.86
CA ASP A 92 5.09 -25.07 4.19
C ASP A 92 4.57 -26.10 3.16
N LEU A 93 3.43 -25.79 2.54
CA LEU A 93 2.75 -26.64 1.57
C LEU A 93 2.80 -26.04 0.16
N TYR A 94 3.33 -26.80 -0.79
CA TYR A 94 3.34 -26.42 -2.20
C TYR A 94 2.08 -26.93 -2.91
N VAL A 95 1.18 -26.02 -3.27
CA VAL A 95 -0.04 -26.31 -4.04
C VAL A 95 0.15 -25.89 -5.48
N GLU A 96 0.04 -26.80 -6.43
CA GLU A 96 0.26 -26.50 -7.86
C GLU A 96 -0.80 -25.52 -8.39
N CYS A 97 -0.41 -24.61 -9.28
CA CYS A 97 -1.30 -23.70 -10.01
C CYS A 97 -1.36 -24.10 -11.48
N LYS A 98 -2.55 -24.18 -12.08
CA LYS A 98 -2.74 -24.53 -13.49
C LYS A 98 -3.83 -23.71 -14.16
N GLU A 99 -3.64 -23.46 -15.44
CA GLU A 99 -4.72 -23.05 -16.33
C GLU A 99 -5.79 -24.15 -16.41
N ASP A 100 -7.04 -23.73 -16.49
CA ASP A 100 -8.20 -24.61 -16.54
C ASP A 100 -8.28 -25.46 -17.83
N SER A 101 -7.68 -24.98 -18.92
CA SER A 101 -7.51 -25.70 -20.19
C SER A 101 -6.46 -26.82 -20.09
N ALA A 102 -5.50 -26.70 -19.16
CA ALA A 102 -4.42 -27.67 -18.97
C ALA A 102 -4.83 -28.86 -18.06
N VAL A 103 -6.01 -28.82 -17.44
CA VAL A 103 -6.48 -29.83 -16.49
C VAL A 103 -7.88 -30.31 -16.88
N GLU A 104 -8.03 -31.61 -17.07
CA GLU A 104 -9.35 -32.23 -17.30
C GLU A 104 -10.26 -32.04 -16.09
N TYR A 105 -11.52 -31.66 -16.33
CA TYR A 105 -12.49 -31.48 -15.25
C TYR A 105 -12.86 -32.81 -14.60
N VAL A 106 -12.69 -32.88 -13.28
CA VAL A 106 -13.12 -34.01 -12.45
C VAL A 106 -13.99 -33.48 -11.31
N GLU A 107 -15.27 -33.87 -11.31
CA GLU A 107 -16.26 -33.42 -10.32
C GLU A 107 -15.83 -33.69 -8.87
N SER A 108 -15.22 -34.86 -8.60
CA SER A 108 -14.77 -35.24 -7.27
C SER A 108 -13.42 -34.64 -6.84
N ALA A 109 -12.67 -34.01 -7.74
CA ALA A 109 -11.37 -33.43 -7.42
C ALA A 109 -11.50 -32.28 -6.42
N VAL A 110 -10.48 -32.10 -5.59
CA VAL A 110 -10.38 -30.95 -4.69
C VAL A 110 -9.62 -29.85 -5.43
N GLU A 111 -10.29 -28.73 -5.74
CA GLU A 111 -9.67 -27.61 -6.44
C GLU A 111 -10.04 -26.28 -5.77
N ILE A 112 -9.14 -25.31 -5.88
CA ILE A 112 -9.40 -23.90 -5.55
C ILE A 112 -9.52 -23.14 -6.87
N LEU A 113 -10.72 -22.67 -7.19
CA LEU A 113 -11.05 -22.02 -8.46
C LEU A 113 -10.98 -20.51 -8.29
N ILE A 114 -10.11 -19.85 -9.07
CA ILE A 114 -9.94 -18.40 -9.09
C ILE A 114 -10.61 -17.83 -10.35
N GLY A 115 -11.65 -17.01 -10.17
CA GLY A 115 -12.43 -16.43 -11.26
C GLY A 115 -13.40 -17.41 -11.93
N LYS A 116 -13.90 -17.03 -13.11
CA LYS A 116 -14.81 -17.85 -13.92
C LYS A 116 -14.01 -18.81 -14.80
N THR A 117 -13.71 -19.99 -14.27
CA THR A 117 -13.03 -21.08 -15.00
C THR A 117 -14.01 -21.85 -15.89
N ASN A 118 -13.52 -22.82 -16.64
CA ASN A 118 -14.32 -23.81 -17.38
C ASN A 118 -15.01 -24.85 -16.46
N ARG A 119 -14.91 -24.73 -15.12
CA ARG A 119 -15.62 -25.58 -14.16
C ARG A 119 -17.05 -25.09 -13.91
N PRO A 120 -18.06 -25.98 -13.91
CA PRO A 120 -19.45 -25.59 -13.70
C PRO A 120 -19.71 -24.95 -12.33
N GLU A 121 -18.94 -25.31 -11.31
CA GLU A 121 -19.01 -24.73 -9.96
C GLU A 121 -18.69 -23.24 -9.98
N SER A 122 -17.61 -22.85 -10.66
CA SER A 122 -17.23 -21.44 -10.79
C SER A 122 -18.17 -20.64 -11.69
N ALA A 123 -18.73 -21.27 -12.72
CA ALA A 123 -19.72 -20.65 -13.60
C ALA A 123 -21.04 -20.38 -12.84
N SER A 124 -21.53 -21.37 -12.09
CA SER A 124 -22.73 -21.26 -11.26
C SER A 124 -22.59 -20.20 -10.16
N ALA A 125 -21.42 -20.14 -9.50
CA ALA A 125 -21.13 -19.06 -8.56
C ALA A 125 -21.13 -17.69 -9.26
N HIS A 126 -20.48 -17.58 -10.41
CA HIS A 126 -20.37 -16.30 -11.13
C HIS A 126 -21.73 -15.78 -11.63
N GLU A 127 -22.66 -16.66 -12.03
CA GLU A 127 -24.02 -16.30 -12.45
C GLU A 127 -24.87 -15.69 -11.32
N GLN A 128 -24.51 -15.90 -10.06
CA GLN A 128 -25.21 -15.31 -8.91
C GLN A 128 -24.85 -13.84 -8.69
N LEU A 129 -23.74 -13.36 -9.26
CA LEU A 129 -23.25 -12.01 -9.04
C LEU A 129 -24.09 -11.00 -9.83
N LEU A 130 -24.56 -9.94 -9.16
CA LEU A 130 -25.45 -8.94 -9.77
C LEU A 130 -24.76 -7.58 -9.94
N GLY A 131 -23.88 -7.21 -9.02
CA GLY A 131 -23.17 -5.94 -8.98
C GLY A 131 -21.67 -6.04 -9.34
N PRO A 132 -21.05 -4.97 -9.87
CA PRO A 132 -19.62 -4.97 -10.22
C PRO A 132 -18.67 -5.11 -9.01
N SER A 133 -19.17 -4.91 -7.79
CA SER A 133 -18.44 -5.17 -6.53
C SER A 133 -18.72 -6.54 -5.93
N ASP A 134 -19.64 -7.31 -6.50
CA ASP A 134 -20.05 -8.59 -5.92
C ASP A 134 -18.93 -9.61 -6.11
N TYR A 135 -18.65 -10.34 -5.04
CA TYR A 135 -17.77 -11.49 -5.09
C TYR A 135 -18.31 -12.61 -4.22
N ILE A 136 -17.93 -13.82 -4.58
CA ILE A 136 -18.21 -15.04 -3.83
C ILE A 136 -16.89 -15.69 -3.47
N CYS A 137 -16.77 -16.05 -2.19
CA CYS A 137 -15.78 -17.00 -1.70
C CYS A 137 -16.58 -18.09 -1.00
N GLY A 138 -16.63 -19.30 -1.55
CA GLY A 138 -17.40 -20.37 -0.88
C GLY A 138 -17.19 -21.76 -1.42
N LEU A 139 -17.74 -22.73 -0.69
CA LEU A 139 -17.66 -24.15 -1.00
C LEU A 139 -18.78 -24.58 -1.97
N TYR A 140 -18.38 -25.11 -3.13
CA TYR A 140 -19.26 -25.67 -4.15
C TYR A 140 -18.86 -27.14 -4.37
N GLY A 141 -19.49 -28.05 -3.63
CA GLY A 141 -19.10 -29.46 -3.61
C GLY A 141 -17.68 -29.62 -3.05
N ASN A 142 -16.77 -30.22 -3.83
CA ASN A 142 -15.36 -30.36 -3.47
C ASN A 142 -14.49 -29.20 -3.97
N LYS A 143 -15.10 -28.09 -4.40
CA LYS A 143 -14.41 -26.93 -4.96
C LYS A 143 -14.56 -25.73 -4.06
N ILE A 144 -13.47 -25.00 -3.82
CA ILE A 144 -13.54 -23.66 -3.24
C ILE A 144 -13.57 -22.69 -4.41
N VAL A 145 -14.62 -21.88 -4.51
CA VAL A 145 -14.75 -20.89 -5.58
C VAL A 145 -14.49 -19.50 -5.03
N ILE A 146 -13.54 -18.80 -5.63
CA ILE A 146 -13.26 -17.37 -5.41
C ILE A 146 -13.52 -16.65 -6.73
N THR A 147 -14.71 -16.08 -6.90
CA THR A 147 -15.13 -15.43 -8.15
C THR A 147 -15.76 -14.06 -7.89
N GLY A 148 -15.76 -13.20 -8.90
CA GLY A 148 -16.27 -11.84 -8.85
C GLY A 148 -16.61 -11.34 -10.25
N MET A 149 -17.34 -10.23 -10.37
CA MET A 149 -17.74 -9.67 -11.67
C MET A 149 -16.56 -9.13 -12.49
N ASN A 150 -15.41 -8.94 -11.87
CA ASN A 150 -14.16 -8.50 -12.48
C ASN A 150 -12.97 -8.85 -11.55
N SER A 151 -11.75 -8.57 -12.01
CA SER A 151 -10.49 -8.86 -11.32
C SER A 151 -10.42 -8.30 -9.89
N VAL A 152 -10.86 -7.07 -9.65
CA VAL A 152 -10.77 -6.43 -8.32
C VAL A 152 -11.75 -7.06 -7.33
N ALA A 153 -12.95 -7.41 -7.77
CA ALA A 153 -13.89 -8.17 -6.95
C ALA A 153 -13.32 -9.55 -6.61
N ILE A 154 -12.66 -10.22 -7.57
CA ILE A 154 -11.94 -11.48 -7.35
C ILE A 154 -10.79 -11.29 -6.35
N THR A 155 -9.96 -10.25 -6.50
CA THR A 155 -8.87 -9.92 -5.55
C THR A 155 -9.40 -9.64 -4.15
N SER A 156 -10.55 -8.98 -4.04
CA SER A 156 -11.22 -8.75 -2.75
C SER A 156 -11.70 -10.07 -2.12
N GLY A 157 -12.27 -10.97 -2.94
CA GLY A 157 -12.63 -12.33 -2.51
C GLY A 157 -11.43 -13.17 -2.07
N TYR A 158 -10.31 -13.07 -2.79
CA TYR A 158 -9.05 -13.68 -2.40
C TYR A 158 -8.54 -13.10 -1.07
N GLY A 159 -8.55 -11.77 -0.87
CA GLY A 159 -8.18 -11.15 0.40
C GLY A 159 -9.04 -11.63 1.58
N TYR A 160 -10.35 -11.78 1.34
CA TYR A 160 -11.25 -12.38 2.32
C TYR A 160 -10.85 -13.83 2.65
N PHE A 161 -10.62 -14.67 1.63
CA PHE A 161 -10.17 -16.06 1.80
C PHE A 161 -8.89 -16.15 2.63
N ILE A 162 -7.87 -15.35 2.30
CA ILE A 162 -6.61 -15.29 3.06
C ILE A 162 -6.87 -14.96 4.53
N SER A 163 -7.65 -13.91 4.79
CA SER A 163 -7.90 -13.45 6.16
C SER A 163 -8.65 -14.49 7.02
N ARG A 164 -9.59 -15.23 6.41
CA ARG A 164 -10.49 -16.14 7.12
C ARG A 164 -10.03 -17.59 7.15
N SER A 165 -9.19 -18.00 6.21
CA SER A 165 -8.81 -19.41 6.03
C SER A 165 -7.31 -19.67 6.11
N ILE A 166 -6.46 -18.68 5.82
CA ILE A 166 -5.00 -18.84 5.90
C ILE A 166 -4.45 -18.19 7.16
N LEU A 167 -4.70 -16.89 7.36
CA LEU A 167 -4.11 -16.15 8.47
C LEU A 167 -4.64 -16.58 9.84
N SER A 168 -5.94 -16.89 9.92
CA SER A 168 -6.61 -17.37 11.13
C SER A 168 -6.27 -18.81 11.51
N ALA A 169 -5.69 -19.59 10.61
CA ALA A 169 -5.34 -20.99 10.84
C ALA A 169 -4.06 -21.13 11.67
N ASN A 170 -3.97 -22.22 12.41
CA ASN A 170 -2.74 -22.64 13.07
C ASN A 170 -1.82 -23.29 12.02
N PRO A 171 -0.55 -22.83 11.86
CA PRO A 171 0.35 -23.39 10.86
C PRO A 171 0.70 -24.87 11.07
N ASP A 172 0.53 -25.40 12.29
CA ASP A 172 0.84 -26.80 12.62
C ASP A 172 -0.32 -27.77 12.31
N ASP A 173 -1.50 -27.27 11.93
CA ASP A 173 -2.68 -28.07 11.62
C ASP A 173 -2.79 -28.33 10.10
N ASP A 174 -3.55 -29.36 9.70
CA ASP A 174 -3.88 -29.60 8.30
C ASP A 174 -4.65 -28.41 7.72
N PHE A 175 -4.29 -27.98 6.51
CA PHE A 175 -4.97 -26.90 5.82
C PHE A 175 -6.36 -27.37 5.36
N ALA A 176 -7.41 -26.70 5.84
CA ALA A 176 -8.79 -26.99 5.51
C ALA A 176 -9.62 -25.71 5.34
N TYR A 177 -10.68 -25.80 4.55
CA TYR A 177 -11.69 -24.75 4.40
C TYR A 177 -13.01 -25.21 4.99
N ASN A 178 -13.63 -24.35 5.79
CA ASN A 178 -14.94 -24.63 6.39
C ASN A 178 -16.01 -23.76 5.73
N SER A 179 -17.13 -24.35 5.34
CA SER A 179 -18.25 -23.66 4.67
C SER A 179 -18.92 -22.58 5.53
N LYS A 180 -18.64 -22.51 6.84
CA LYS A 180 -18.98 -21.34 7.66
C LYS A 180 -18.29 -20.05 7.22
N ASN A 181 -17.19 -20.18 6.49
CA ASN A 181 -16.49 -19.05 5.90
C ASN A 181 -17.07 -18.66 4.55
N ASP A 182 -18.07 -19.37 4.02
CA ASP A 182 -18.73 -19.01 2.77
C ASP A 182 -19.29 -17.59 2.86
N LEU A 183 -19.01 -16.79 1.84
CA LEU A 183 -19.45 -15.43 1.74
C LEU A 183 -19.89 -15.15 0.31
N TYR A 184 -21.17 -14.82 0.16
CA TYR A 184 -21.63 -13.93 -0.90
C TYR A 184 -21.51 -12.51 -0.38
N PHE A 185 -20.58 -11.74 -0.94
CA PHE A 185 -20.49 -10.32 -0.65
C PHE A 185 -21.31 -9.56 -1.68
N GLU A 186 -22.47 -9.07 -1.24
CA GLU A 186 -23.22 -8.07 -2.01
C GLU A 186 -22.52 -6.72 -1.82
N GLY A 187 -21.91 -6.22 -2.89
CA GLY A 187 -21.45 -4.85 -2.89
C GLY A 187 -22.64 -3.94 -2.76
N THR A 188 -22.66 -3.07 -1.74
CA THR A 188 -23.71 -2.06 -1.60
C THR A 188 -23.75 -1.19 -2.86
N ALA A 189 -24.75 -1.45 -3.71
CA ALA A 189 -25.07 -0.64 -4.86
C ALA A 189 -25.94 0.54 -4.40
N GLY A 190 -25.43 1.74 -4.59
CA GLY A 190 -26.19 2.95 -4.42
C GLY A 190 -25.28 4.13 -4.19
N CYS A 191 -24.78 4.73 -5.26
CA CYS A 191 -24.48 6.14 -5.14
C CYS A 191 -25.80 6.87 -4.93
N PRO A 192 -25.97 7.56 -3.79
CA PRO A 192 -27.13 8.42 -3.64
C PRO A 192 -27.05 9.53 -4.69
N ILE A 193 -25.87 10.03 -5.01
CA ILE A 193 -25.71 11.09 -6.01
C ILE A 193 -25.77 10.51 -7.41
N LYS A 194 -26.87 10.76 -8.13
CA LYS A 194 -27.01 10.40 -9.55
C LYS A 194 -26.83 11.58 -10.47
N THR A 195 -26.94 12.79 -9.93
CA THR A 195 -26.85 14.03 -10.70
C THR A 195 -25.95 15.06 -10.04
N CYS A 196 -25.25 15.85 -10.86
CA CYS A 196 -24.49 17.03 -10.46
C CYS A 196 -25.01 18.24 -11.24
N ALA A 197 -25.31 19.33 -10.54
CA ALA A 197 -25.93 20.53 -11.11
C ALA A 197 -27.15 20.24 -12.02
N GLY A 198 -27.94 19.22 -11.68
CA GLY A 198 -29.12 18.79 -12.45
C GLY A 198 -28.84 17.90 -13.66
N ASN A 199 -27.60 17.47 -13.90
CA ASN A 199 -27.22 16.59 -15.02
C ASN A 199 -26.77 15.22 -14.52
N SER A 200 -27.09 14.15 -15.25
CA SER A 200 -26.68 12.78 -14.90
C SER A 200 -25.16 12.67 -14.85
N LEU A 201 -24.62 12.01 -13.82
CA LEU A 201 -23.19 11.71 -13.72
C LEU A 201 -22.70 10.79 -14.85
N GLU A 202 -23.58 10.00 -15.48
CA GLU A 202 -23.24 9.19 -16.68
C GLU A 202 -22.75 10.03 -17.85
N ASN A 203 -23.13 11.31 -17.91
CA ASN A 203 -22.68 12.22 -18.95
C ASN A 203 -21.31 12.85 -18.65
N TYR A 204 -20.78 12.62 -17.45
CA TYR A 204 -19.56 13.28 -17.01
C TYR A 204 -18.31 12.58 -17.54
N LYS A 205 -17.25 13.37 -17.70
CA LYS A 205 -15.88 12.89 -17.93
C LYS A 205 -14.97 13.38 -16.83
N ILE A 206 -13.95 12.60 -16.49
CA ILE A 206 -12.91 13.03 -15.54
C ILE A 206 -11.80 13.71 -16.33
N VAL A 207 -11.45 14.94 -15.95
CA VAL A 207 -10.45 15.77 -16.61
C VAL A 207 -9.33 16.10 -15.63
N PHE A 208 -8.08 15.87 -16.03
CA PHE A 208 -6.89 16.20 -15.25
C PHE A 208 -5.87 16.99 -16.10
N PRO A 209 -4.87 17.66 -15.49
CA PRO A 209 -3.89 18.44 -16.23
C PRO A 209 -2.97 17.52 -17.04
N LYS A 210 -2.73 17.81 -18.32
CA LYS A 210 -1.82 17.01 -19.15
C LYS A 210 -0.42 16.87 -18.54
N ASP A 211 0.08 17.95 -17.94
CA ASP A 211 1.38 18.00 -17.29
C ASP A 211 1.29 17.71 -15.77
N SER A 212 0.26 17.00 -15.31
CA SER A 212 0.05 16.71 -13.88
C SER A 212 1.23 15.98 -13.25
N ILE A 213 1.53 16.33 -11.99
CA ILE A 213 2.37 15.52 -11.12
C ILE A 213 1.41 14.50 -10.51
N LYS A 214 1.52 13.20 -10.83
CA LYS A 214 0.50 12.13 -10.77
C LYS A 214 -0.46 12.00 -9.55
N GLY A 215 -0.46 12.88 -8.55
CA GLY A 215 -1.54 13.01 -7.57
C GLY A 215 -2.93 13.26 -8.21
N GLU A 216 -3.05 14.14 -9.21
CA GLU A 216 -4.31 14.32 -9.93
C GLU A 216 -4.74 13.04 -10.66
N TYR A 217 -3.80 12.40 -11.36
CA TYR A 217 -4.07 11.16 -12.11
C TYR A 217 -4.45 10.01 -11.17
N TYR A 218 -3.77 9.86 -10.03
CA TYR A 218 -4.11 8.89 -9.00
C TYR A 218 -5.56 9.08 -8.53
N VAL A 219 -5.97 10.33 -8.23
CA VAL A 219 -7.36 10.61 -7.85
C VAL A 219 -8.32 10.36 -9.01
N ALA A 220 -7.96 10.72 -10.24
CA ALA A 220 -8.80 10.50 -11.42
C ALA A 220 -9.11 9.00 -11.62
N THR A 221 -8.07 8.17 -11.64
CA THR A 221 -8.18 6.72 -11.83
C THR A 221 -8.84 6.04 -10.63
N SER A 222 -8.47 6.42 -9.41
CA SER A 222 -9.09 5.89 -8.19
C SER A 222 -10.56 6.27 -8.07
N LEU A 223 -10.94 7.48 -8.52
CA LEU A 223 -12.33 7.92 -8.54
C LEU A 223 -13.13 7.20 -9.62
N LYS A 224 -12.61 7.10 -10.85
CA LYS A 224 -13.22 6.29 -11.91
C LYS A 224 -13.51 4.88 -11.40
N HIS A 225 -12.52 4.26 -10.77
CA HIS A 225 -12.66 2.94 -10.15
C HIS A 225 -13.76 2.94 -9.12
N HIS A 226 -13.68 3.83 -8.13
CA HIS A 226 -14.68 3.90 -7.07
C HIS A 226 -16.10 4.01 -7.65
N LEU A 227 -16.30 4.87 -8.65
CA LEU A 227 -17.57 5.06 -9.33
C LEU A 227 -18.00 3.82 -10.12
N TYR A 228 -17.11 3.18 -10.88
CA TYR A 228 -17.46 1.97 -11.60
C TYR A 228 -17.85 0.83 -10.64
N TYR A 229 -17.09 0.64 -9.57
CA TYR A 229 -17.27 -0.48 -8.66
C TYR A 229 -18.41 -0.30 -7.67
N LYS A 230 -18.55 0.89 -7.08
CA LYS A 230 -19.60 1.17 -6.08
C LYS A 230 -20.90 1.67 -6.71
N VAL A 231 -20.83 2.20 -7.92
CA VAL A 231 -21.95 2.91 -8.56
C VAL A 231 -22.34 2.32 -9.92
N GLY A 232 -21.44 1.61 -10.60
CA GLY A 232 -21.67 1.14 -11.97
C GLY A 232 -21.43 2.20 -13.04
N LEU A 233 -20.79 3.33 -12.69
CA LEU A 233 -20.49 4.41 -13.64
C LEU A 233 -19.08 4.29 -14.19
N ASP A 234 -18.95 3.96 -15.47
CA ASP A 234 -17.67 3.95 -16.19
C ASP A 234 -17.44 5.30 -16.88
N LEU A 235 -16.79 6.24 -16.18
CA LEU A 235 -16.50 7.56 -16.74
C LEU A 235 -15.21 7.52 -17.56
N GLU A 236 -15.20 8.25 -18.68
CA GLU A 236 -13.99 8.48 -19.48
C GLU A 236 -13.01 9.39 -18.70
N ILE A 237 -11.72 9.06 -18.75
CA ILE A 237 -10.64 9.94 -18.25
C ILE A 237 -9.95 10.58 -19.47
N ILE A 238 -9.83 11.90 -19.47
CA ILE A 238 -9.12 12.68 -20.50
C ILE A 238 -8.19 13.69 -19.84
N ASP A 239 -7.14 14.09 -20.54
CA ASP A 239 -6.33 15.25 -20.14
C ASP A 239 -6.94 16.57 -20.66
N ASP A 240 -6.53 17.67 -20.06
CA ASP A 240 -7.03 19.00 -20.36
C ASP A 240 -6.59 19.56 -21.73
N SER A 241 -5.71 18.88 -22.47
CA SER A 241 -5.44 19.23 -23.88
C SER A 241 -6.60 18.86 -24.81
N THR A 242 -7.50 17.98 -24.36
CA THR A 242 -8.78 17.74 -25.01
C THR A 242 -9.67 18.99 -24.85
N PRO A 243 -10.37 19.45 -25.92
CA PRO A 243 -11.27 20.60 -25.82
C PRO A 243 -12.30 20.45 -24.71
N ALA A 244 -12.58 21.53 -24.00
CA ALA A 244 -13.58 21.56 -22.94
C ALA A 244 -14.94 21.06 -23.45
N SER A 245 -15.52 20.15 -22.69
CA SER A 245 -16.88 19.65 -22.85
C SER A 245 -17.71 20.11 -21.66
N GLY A 246 -19.04 20.14 -21.81
CA GLY A 246 -19.91 20.30 -20.64
C GLY A 246 -19.91 19.02 -19.82
N TYR A 247 -20.12 19.15 -18.51
CA TYR A 247 -20.23 18.03 -17.56
C TYR A 247 -18.88 17.35 -17.31
N GLU A 248 -17.96 18.06 -16.69
CA GLU A 248 -16.63 17.55 -16.35
C GLU A 248 -16.48 17.39 -14.82
N ILE A 249 -15.79 16.33 -14.40
CA ILE A 249 -15.17 16.21 -13.07
C ILE A 249 -13.72 16.67 -13.25
N ILE A 250 -13.43 17.91 -12.87
CA ILE A 250 -12.14 18.57 -13.11
C ILE A 250 -11.28 18.41 -11.86
N ILE A 251 -10.15 17.72 -11.99
CA ILE A 251 -9.21 17.46 -10.89
C ILE A 251 -7.97 18.32 -11.12
N GLY A 252 -7.62 19.15 -10.14
CA GLY A 252 -6.39 19.96 -10.14
C GLY A 252 -6.37 21.15 -11.10
N GLN A 253 -5.20 21.76 -11.23
CA GLN A 253 -5.00 23.00 -12.00
C GLN A 253 -4.98 22.73 -13.51
N THR A 254 -6.17 22.61 -14.10
CA THR A 254 -6.34 22.41 -15.54
C THR A 254 -6.47 23.75 -16.26
N ASN A 255 -6.27 23.73 -17.58
CA ASN A 255 -6.55 24.87 -18.45
C ASN A 255 -8.04 25.28 -18.51
N ARG A 256 -8.94 24.57 -17.82
CA ARG A 256 -10.34 24.96 -17.63
C ARG A 256 -10.48 26.18 -16.72
N GLY A 257 -9.53 26.38 -15.80
CA GLY A 257 -9.50 27.55 -14.90
C GLY A 257 -10.64 27.59 -13.86
N LEU A 258 -11.27 26.45 -13.56
CA LEU A 258 -12.40 26.37 -12.63
C LEU A 258 -11.97 25.98 -11.20
N THR A 259 -10.83 25.32 -11.06
CA THR A 259 -10.29 24.89 -9.77
C THR A 259 -9.60 26.05 -9.05
N PRO A 260 -9.95 26.35 -7.78
CA PRO A 260 -9.30 27.43 -7.04
C PRO A 260 -7.85 27.06 -6.67
N SER A 261 -7.05 28.08 -6.39
CA SER A 261 -5.77 27.88 -5.68
C SER A 261 -6.08 27.48 -4.24
N ILE A 262 -5.42 26.43 -3.76
CA ILE A 262 -5.62 25.87 -2.43
C ILE A 262 -4.35 26.07 -1.61
N ASP A 263 -4.47 26.41 -0.33
CA ASP A 263 -3.30 26.48 0.56
C ASP A 263 -2.74 25.08 0.86
N LYS A 264 -1.45 25.00 1.22
CA LYS A 264 -0.77 23.73 1.54
C LYS A 264 -1.57 22.88 2.51
N GLY A 265 -1.77 21.63 2.13
CA GLY A 265 -2.48 20.66 2.93
C GLY A 265 -3.99 20.91 3.10
N ASN A 266 -4.62 21.71 2.24
CA ASN A 266 -6.07 21.81 2.16
C ASN A 266 -6.58 21.13 0.88
N TYR A 267 -7.89 20.90 0.83
CA TYR A 267 -8.60 20.52 -0.38
C TYR A 267 -9.99 21.17 -0.45
N GLU A 268 -10.50 21.30 -1.67
CA GLU A 268 -11.85 21.74 -1.97
C GLU A 268 -12.49 20.82 -3.01
N ILE A 269 -13.77 20.53 -2.81
CA ILE A 269 -14.65 19.89 -3.78
C ILE A 269 -15.85 20.83 -3.96
N SER A 270 -16.03 21.37 -5.16
CA SER A 270 -17.08 22.36 -5.43
C SER A 270 -17.73 22.17 -6.78
N VAL A 271 -18.97 22.62 -6.92
CA VAL A 271 -19.66 22.65 -8.21
C VAL A 271 -19.54 24.05 -8.80
N LYS A 272 -19.03 24.15 -10.03
CA LYS A 272 -18.83 25.41 -10.74
C LYS A 272 -19.21 25.26 -12.20
N GLU A 273 -20.10 26.14 -12.67
CA GLU A 273 -20.56 26.16 -14.07
C GLU A 273 -21.08 24.79 -14.57
N GLY A 274 -21.68 23.99 -13.66
CA GLY A 274 -22.16 22.65 -13.96
C GLY A 274 -21.10 21.53 -13.86
N ASN A 275 -19.85 21.85 -13.55
CA ASN A 275 -18.76 20.90 -13.40
C ASN A 275 -18.48 20.60 -11.93
N LEU A 276 -18.06 19.38 -11.61
CA LEU A 276 -17.55 19.01 -10.29
C LEU A 276 -16.04 19.27 -10.25
N CYS A 277 -15.60 20.23 -9.48
CA CYS A 277 -14.20 20.63 -9.35
C CYS A 277 -13.61 20.02 -8.08
N ILE A 278 -12.44 19.38 -8.20
CA ILE A 278 -11.66 18.83 -7.09
C ILE A 278 -10.30 19.51 -7.11
N SER A 279 -9.88 20.09 -6.01
CA SER A 279 -8.64 20.85 -5.92
C SER A 279 -7.94 20.57 -4.63
N ALA A 280 -6.63 20.37 -4.72
CA ALA A 280 -5.75 20.20 -3.59
C ALA A 280 -4.42 20.88 -3.90
N TYR A 281 -3.67 21.23 -2.85
CA TYR A 281 -2.33 21.78 -3.03
C TYR A 281 -1.29 20.70 -3.32
N ASP A 282 -1.40 19.56 -2.63
CA ASP A 282 -0.44 18.46 -2.67
C ASP A 282 -1.15 17.11 -2.61
N LEU A 283 -0.34 16.05 -2.59
CA LEU A 283 -0.78 14.67 -2.55
C LEU A 283 -1.69 14.35 -1.35
N TYR A 284 -1.42 14.93 -0.18
CA TYR A 284 -2.25 14.72 1.00
C TYR A 284 -3.63 15.31 0.81
N GLY A 285 -3.72 16.51 0.22
CA GLY A 285 -4.99 17.10 -0.18
C GLY A 285 -5.77 16.22 -1.13
N TYR A 286 -5.10 15.66 -2.13
CA TYR A 286 -5.73 14.76 -3.09
C TYR A 286 -6.19 13.43 -2.48
N GLU A 287 -5.41 12.84 -1.58
CA GLU A 287 -5.78 11.62 -0.87
C GLU A 287 -6.98 11.85 0.06
N GLU A 288 -6.99 12.95 0.83
CA GLU A 288 -8.12 13.30 1.70
C GLU A 288 -9.38 13.68 0.89
N ALA A 289 -9.21 14.37 -0.24
CA ALA A 289 -10.30 14.60 -1.19
C ALA A 289 -10.86 13.27 -1.70
N PHE A 290 -10.01 12.33 -2.12
CA PHE A 290 -10.45 11.01 -2.56
C PHE A 290 -11.14 10.22 -1.44
N LYS A 291 -10.62 10.24 -0.21
CA LYS A 291 -11.28 9.61 0.96
C LYS A 291 -12.67 10.20 1.19
N PHE A 292 -12.81 11.52 1.11
CA PHE A 292 -14.12 12.17 1.23
C PHE A 292 -15.05 11.74 0.09
N LEU A 293 -14.60 11.80 -1.16
CA LEU A 293 -15.39 11.38 -2.33
C LEU A 293 -15.88 9.92 -2.16
N SER A 294 -14.96 9.02 -1.81
CA SER A 294 -15.19 7.58 -1.78
C SER A 294 -15.85 7.03 -0.51
N LYS A 295 -15.81 7.74 0.61
CA LYS A 295 -16.38 7.27 1.90
C LYS A 295 -17.54 8.11 2.40
N GLU A 296 -17.65 9.35 1.92
CA GLU A 296 -18.68 10.30 2.32
C GLU A 296 -19.57 10.63 1.12
N LEU A 297 -19.05 11.31 0.11
CA LEU A 297 -19.86 11.92 -0.96
C LEU A 297 -20.65 10.89 -1.77
N PHE A 298 -19.97 9.87 -2.30
CA PHE A 298 -20.59 8.89 -3.19
C PHE A 298 -21.14 7.64 -2.46
N VAL A 299 -21.07 7.60 -1.13
CA VAL A 299 -21.51 6.45 -0.33
C VAL A 299 -22.61 6.81 0.68
N LYS A 300 -22.52 7.96 1.36
CA LYS A 300 -23.53 8.36 2.35
C LYS A 300 -24.68 9.08 1.66
N LYS A 301 -25.90 8.68 1.98
CA LYS A 301 -27.12 9.34 1.48
C LYS A 301 -27.13 10.81 1.87
N ILE A 302 -26.84 11.69 0.92
CA ILE A 302 -27.19 13.11 1.00
C ILE A 302 -28.70 13.19 0.84
N GLU A 303 -29.38 14.04 1.61
CA GLU A 303 -30.85 14.11 1.69
C GLU A 303 -31.55 14.41 0.34
N ALA A 304 -30.80 14.70 -0.72
CA ALA A 304 -31.22 14.66 -2.10
C ALA A 304 -30.16 13.90 -2.90
N ASP A 305 -30.59 13.01 -3.80
CA ASP A 305 -29.74 12.24 -4.73
C ASP A 305 -29.02 13.14 -5.80
N ILE A 306 -28.74 14.40 -5.44
CA ILE A 306 -28.40 15.54 -6.27
C ILE A 306 -27.28 16.35 -5.60
N LEU A 307 -26.19 16.58 -6.32
CA LEU A 307 -25.20 17.59 -5.94
C LEU A 307 -25.65 18.96 -6.50
N GLY A 308 -25.98 19.89 -5.61
CA GLY A 308 -26.47 21.24 -5.98
C GLY A 308 -25.44 22.07 -6.73
N ALA A 309 -25.91 23.03 -7.54
CA ALA A 309 -25.03 23.93 -8.31
C ALA A 309 -24.20 24.88 -7.44
N ASP A 310 -24.56 25.01 -6.15
CA ASP A 310 -23.92 25.80 -5.11
C ASP A 310 -23.11 24.95 -4.11
N TYR A 311 -22.93 23.66 -4.40
CA TYR A 311 -22.20 22.76 -3.51
C TYR A 311 -20.74 23.17 -3.36
N VAL A 312 -20.28 23.29 -2.12
CA VAL A 312 -18.88 23.50 -1.74
C VAL A 312 -18.58 22.71 -0.48
N HIS A 313 -17.51 21.92 -0.53
CA HIS A 313 -16.88 21.29 0.61
C HIS A 313 -15.40 21.65 0.63
N ALA A 314 -14.97 22.39 1.64
CA ALA A 314 -13.57 22.76 1.83
C ALA A 314 -13.10 22.30 3.21
N ALA A 315 -11.95 21.63 3.26
CA ALA A 315 -11.41 21.11 4.50
C ALA A 315 -9.88 21.14 4.53
N LYS A 316 -9.33 21.16 5.75
CA LYS A 316 -7.91 20.97 5.99
C LYS A 316 -7.60 19.48 6.07
N CYS A 317 -6.49 19.04 5.50
CA CYS A 317 -5.97 17.70 5.73
C CYS A 317 -5.56 17.56 7.18
N LYS A 318 -5.77 16.37 7.74
CA LYS A 318 -5.37 16.08 9.12
C LYS A 318 -3.87 15.81 9.26
N SER A 319 -3.17 15.57 8.14
CA SER A 319 -1.79 15.09 8.06
C SER A 319 -0.78 16.13 7.56
N VAL A 320 -1.14 17.41 7.45
CA VAL A 320 -0.22 18.43 6.90
C VAL A 320 1.01 18.56 7.79
N PRO A 321 2.23 18.62 7.22
CA PRO A 321 3.41 19.01 7.97
C PRO A 321 3.25 20.43 8.51
N THR A 322 3.10 20.55 9.83
CA THR A 322 2.92 21.83 10.54
C THR A 322 4.15 22.23 11.36
N SER A 323 5.29 21.55 11.19
CA SER A 323 6.49 21.91 11.95
C SER A 323 7.07 23.23 11.49
N ASN A 324 7.73 23.92 12.42
CA ASN A 324 8.57 25.07 12.12
C ASN A 324 9.99 24.64 11.74
N SER A 325 10.21 23.36 11.44
CA SER A 325 11.54 22.82 11.16
C SER A 325 12.10 23.43 9.89
N GLU A 326 13.39 23.76 9.93
CA GLU A 326 14.08 24.39 8.81
C GLU A 326 14.43 23.40 7.69
N TYR A 327 14.70 22.15 8.04
CA TYR A 327 15.17 21.13 7.10
C TYR A 327 14.36 19.84 7.21
N ARG A 328 14.28 19.11 6.10
CA ARG A 328 13.65 17.79 5.99
C ARG A 328 14.54 16.84 5.20
N ILE A 329 14.75 15.64 5.74
CA ILE A 329 15.39 14.52 5.02
C ILE A 329 14.36 13.40 4.87
N MET A 330 14.28 12.83 3.67
CA MET A 330 13.47 11.66 3.38
C MET A 330 14.35 10.50 2.93
N PHE A 331 14.00 9.30 3.35
CA PHE A 331 14.52 8.08 2.76
C PHE A 331 13.42 7.13 2.33
N ASN A 332 13.64 6.38 1.24
CA ASN A 332 12.70 5.37 0.79
C ASN A 332 13.38 4.27 -0.06
N ASN A 333 13.09 3.00 0.23
CA ASN A 333 13.28 1.93 -0.75
C ASN A 333 12.15 2.02 -1.79
N CYS A 334 12.50 2.26 -3.06
CA CYS A 334 11.50 2.44 -4.13
C CYS A 334 11.07 1.13 -4.78
N TRP A 335 11.61 -0.01 -4.33
CA TRP A 335 11.35 -1.34 -4.85
C TRP A 335 11.53 -1.40 -6.38
N GLY A 336 12.72 -1.00 -6.84
CA GLY A 336 13.06 -0.96 -8.27
C GLY A 336 13.64 -2.26 -8.82
N LEU A 337 13.74 -3.33 -8.01
CA LEU A 337 14.18 -4.68 -8.38
C LEU A 337 13.24 -5.44 -9.35
N CYS A 338 12.53 -4.72 -10.23
CA CYS A 338 11.50 -5.28 -11.08
C CYS A 338 12.07 -5.69 -12.45
N ASP A 339 12.12 -6.99 -12.77
CA ASP A 339 12.29 -7.41 -14.17
C ASP A 339 11.04 -6.95 -14.94
N TYR A 340 11.20 -6.13 -15.99
CA TYR A 340 10.08 -5.64 -16.80
C TYR A 340 9.20 -6.77 -17.37
N LYS A 341 9.72 -8.00 -17.43
CA LYS A 341 8.99 -9.18 -17.89
C LYS A 341 8.15 -9.86 -16.79
N GLU A 342 8.51 -9.70 -15.52
CA GLU A 342 7.85 -10.35 -14.38
C GLU A 342 7.11 -9.33 -13.48
N HIS A 343 7.55 -8.06 -13.51
CA HIS A 343 7.11 -6.97 -12.63
C HIS A 343 7.05 -5.65 -13.42
N PHE A 344 5.84 -5.31 -13.84
CA PHE A 344 5.47 -4.05 -14.50
C PHE A 344 5.86 -2.84 -13.61
N ILE A 345 6.42 -1.77 -14.16
CA ILE A 345 6.77 -0.55 -13.39
C ILE A 345 5.93 0.67 -13.77
N ASP A 346 5.09 0.59 -14.82
CA ASP A 346 4.42 1.78 -15.33
C ASP A 346 3.56 2.42 -14.23
N ASN A 347 3.61 3.75 -14.18
CA ASN A 347 3.00 4.63 -13.19
C ASN A 347 3.56 4.54 -11.76
N ARG A 348 4.37 3.52 -11.38
CA ARG A 348 4.96 3.45 -10.02
C ARG A 348 6.05 4.50 -9.80
N ASP A 349 6.93 4.65 -10.77
CA ASP A 349 8.04 5.60 -10.76
C ASP A 349 7.55 7.05 -10.70
N GLU A 350 6.52 7.39 -11.47
CA GLU A 350 5.88 8.71 -11.41
C GLU A 350 5.12 8.94 -10.10
N ASN A 351 4.46 7.90 -9.55
CA ASN A 351 3.81 7.98 -8.24
C ASN A 351 4.83 8.17 -7.11
N ALA A 352 5.96 7.47 -7.16
CA ALA A 352 7.08 7.67 -6.24
C ALA A 352 7.60 9.10 -6.32
N ALA A 353 7.81 9.62 -7.54
CA ALA A 353 8.24 11.01 -7.76
C ALA A 353 7.23 12.03 -7.20
N ALA A 354 5.92 11.82 -7.42
CA ALA A 354 4.87 12.67 -6.89
C ALA A 354 4.88 12.69 -5.36
N MET A 355 5.11 11.53 -4.72
CA MET A 355 5.27 11.44 -3.27
C MET A 355 6.48 12.25 -2.78
N TYR A 356 7.64 12.07 -3.42
CA TYR A 356 8.86 12.80 -3.07
C TYR A 356 8.69 14.32 -3.16
N LEU A 357 7.99 14.80 -4.20
CA LEU A 357 7.68 16.23 -4.37
C LEU A 357 6.70 16.76 -3.34
N ALA A 358 5.69 15.96 -2.93
CA ALA A 358 4.70 16.38 -1.94
C ALA A 358 5.31 16.64 -0.56
N PHE A 359 6.32 15.84 -0.20
CA PHE A 359 7.06 16.04 1.05
C PHE A 359 8.04 17.20 0.99
N ASP A 360 8.44 17.64 -0.18
CA ASP A 360 9.31 18.80 -0.36
C ASP A 360 10.54 18.75 0.56
N ALA A 361 11.19 17.57 0.63
CA ALA A 361 12.36 17.36 1.45
C ALA A 361 13.59 18.06 0.85
N ASP A 362 14.52 18.51 1.68
CA ASP A 362 15.76 19.13 1.19
C ASP A 362 16.74 18.10 0.65
N VAL A 363 16.70 16.89 1.21
CA VAL A 363 17.52 15.74 0.81
C VAL A 363 16.66 14.49 0.76
N ILE A 364 16.83 13.69 -0.30
CA ILE A 364 16.08 12.45 -0.54
C ILE A 364 17.08 11.32 -0.83
N GLY A 365 17.14 10.32 0.02
CA GLY A 365 17.87 9.07 -0.24
C GLY A 365 16.92 8.00 -0.78
N ILE A 366 17.28 7.35 -1.89
CA ILE A 366 16.47 6.28 -2.49
C ILE A 366 17.27 4.98 -2.48
N ASN A 367 16.68 3.84 -2.11
CA ASN A 367 17.28 2.52 -2.31
C ASN A 367 16.59 1.75 -3.44
N GLU A 368 17.26 0.70 -3.90
CA GLU A 368 16.83 -0.14 -5.01
C GLU A 368 16.51 0.67 -6.29
N TYR A 369 17.23 1.76 -6.52
CA TYR A 369 17.06 2.57 -7.72
C TYR A 369 17.79 1.95 -8.93
N TRP A 370 17.35 0.74 -9.29
CA TRP A 370 17.92 -0.11 -10.33
C TRP A 370 17.79 0.49 -11.74
N PRO A 371 18.56 -0.04 -12.73
CA PRO A 371 18.54 0.45 -14.10
C PRO A 371 17.14 0.59 -14.68
N VAL A 372 16.21 -0.33 -14.44
CA VAL A 372 14.83 -0.25 -14.95
C VAL A 372 14.09 1.02 -14.48
N MET A 373 14.17 1.34 -13.18
CA MET A 373 13.56 2.52 -12.56
C MET A 373 14.30 3.82 -12.96
N ARG A 374 15.59 3.70 -13.30
CA ARG A 374 16.43 4.80 -13.76
C ARG A 374 16.22 5.10 -15.25
N GLU A 375 16.03 4.06 -16.07
CA GLU A 375 15.84 4.11 -17.51
C GLU A 375 14.46 4.63 -17.90
N SER A 376 13.43 4.37 -17.08
CA SER A 376 12.13 5.04 -17.24
C SER A 376 12.28 6.57 -17.15
N GLY A 377 13.23 7.02 -16.31
CA GLY A 377 13.62 8.42 -16.16
C GLY A 377 12.61 9.28 -15.41
N ALA A 378 11.45 8.76 -14.99
CA ALA A 378 10.38 9.57 -14.41
C ALA A 378 10.80 10.23 -13.09
N ILE A 379 11.30 9.46 -12.12
CA ILE A 379 11.75 9.99 -10.81
C ILE A 379 12.74 11.13 -11.01
N LYS A 380 13.83 10.86 -11.74
CA LYS A 380 14.87 11.86 -11.98
C LYS A 380 14.33 13.08 -12.72
N THR A 381 13.61 12.89 -13.82
CA THR A 381 13.12 13.99 -14.66
C THR A 381 12.14 14.89 -13.89
N LEU A 382 11.22 14.30 -13.13
CA LEU A 382 10.24 15.05 -12.35
C LEU A 382 10.90 15.79 -11.17
N LEU A 383 11.85 15.16 -10.48
CA LEU A 383 12.63 15.82 -9.43
C LEU A 383 13.46 16.98 -10.01
N GLU A 384 14.19 16.78 -11.11
CA GLU A 384 15.00 17.82 -11.76
C GLU A 384 14.15 19.00 -12.26
N LYS A 385 12.97 18.72 -12.84
CA LYS A 385 12.00 19.75 -13.24
C LYS A 385 11.55 20.63 -12.07
N ASN A 386 11.60 20.11 -10.84
CA ASN A 386 11.19 20.79 -9.61
C ASN A 386 12.38 21.24 -8.74
N GLY A 387 13.58 21.38 -9.32
CA GLY A 387 14.73 22.00 -8.66
C GLY A 387 15.52 21.08 -7.75
N TYR A 388 15.39 19.77 -7.93
CA TYR A 388 16.27 18.77 -7.31
C TYR A 388 17.42 18.39 -8.25
N LYS A 389 18.53 17.95 -7.65
CA LYS A 389 19.66 17.40 -8.40
C LYS A 389 20.14 16.11 -7.74
N GLU A 390 20.43 15.09 -8.56
CA GLU A 390 21.12 13.88 -8.10
C GLU A 390 22.58 14.23 -7.75
N VAL A 391 23.06 13.77 -6.59
CA VAL A 391 24.44 13.98 -6.16
C VAL A 391 25.40 13.28 -7.12
N GLU A 392 26.34 14.04 -7.67
CA GLU A 392 27.40 13.50 -8.50
C GLU A 392 28.44 12.79 -7.62
N ILE A 393 28.81 11.56 -8.00
CA ILE A 393 29.84 10.78 -7.33
C ILE A 393 31.08 10.71 -8.25
N PRO A 394 32.19 11.41 -7.92
CA PRO A 394 33.34 11.59 -8.82
C PRO A 394 34.03 10.30 -9.26
N ASP A 395 34.12 9.30 -8.38
CA ASP A 395 34.84 8.04 -8.62
C ASP A 395 33.91 6.84 -8.88
N TYR A 396 32.66 7.11 -9.26
CA TYR A 396 31.64 6.08 -9.46
C TYR A 396 31.79 5.37 -10.81
N ASN A 397 31.91 4.05 -10.79
CA ASN A 397 31.85 3.24 -12.01
C ASN A 397 30.42 3.18 -12.54
N ARG A 398 30.11 4.10 -13.48
CA ARG A 398 28.79 4.22 -14.13
C ARG A 398 28.28 2.94 -14.79
N ALA A 399 29.14 1.97 -15.09
CA ALA A 399 28.72 0.70 -15.67
C ALA A 399 27.86 -0.17 -14.73
N LYS A 400 27.79 0.17 -13.43
CA LYS A 400 26.98 -0.56 -12.42
C LYS A 400 25.80 0.22 -11.84
N GLY A 401 25.65 1.52 -12.14
CA GLY A 401 24.55 2.39 -11.65
C GLY A 401 24.49 2.63 -10.12
N ASN A 402 24.47 3.88 -9.64
CA ASN A 402 24.32 4.14 -8.20
C ASN A 402 22.88 3.80 -7.81
N VAL A 403 22.68 2.69 -7.11
CA VAL A 403 21.35 2.21 -6.70
C VAL A 403 20.94 2.71 -5.30
N MET A 404 21.83 3.47 -4.63
CA MET A 404 21.55 4.22 -3.40
C MET A 404 21.73 5.74 -3.64
N PRO A 405 21.10 6.35 -4.66
CA PRO A 405 21.32 7.77 -4.96
C PRO A 405 20.84 8.66 -3.82
N VAL A 406 21.41 9.86 -3.78
CA VAL A 406 20.93 10.97 -2.96
C VAL A 406 20.56 12.10 -3.91
N PHE A 407 19.35 12.64 -3.78
CA PHE A 407 18.88 13.86 -4.43
C PHE A 407 18.84 14.98 -3.40
N TYR A 408 19.03 16.22 -3.86
CA TYR A 408 18.94 17.39 -2.99
C TYR A 408 18.29 18.56 -3.71
N LYS A 409 17.61 19.41 -2.95
CA LYS A 409 16.95 20.62 -3.47
C LYS A 409 17.98 21.74 -3.61
N GLU A 410 18.27 22.15 -4.84
CA GLU A 410 19.34 23.10 -5.15
C GLU A 410 19.10 24.50 -4.56
N SER A 411 17.83 24.84 -4.28
CA SER A 411 17.47 26.10 -3.63
C SER A 411 17.71 26.10 -2.11
N SER A 412 17.97 24.95 -1.49
CA SER A 412 18.08 24.81 -0.03
C SER A 412 19.50 24.51 0.43
N VAL A 413 20.17 23.57 -0.23
CA VAL A 413 21.51 23.09 0.16
C VAL A 413 22.43 22.96 -1.05
N LYS A 414 23.73 22.98 -0.81
CA LYS A 414 24.75 22.62 -1.82
C LYS A 414 25.62 21.47 -1.32
N VAL A 415 26.10 20.66 -2.26
CA VAL A 415 27.03 19.56 -2.00
C VAL A 415 28.45 20.11 -1.80
N ILE A 416 29.09 19.72 -0.70
CA ILE A 416 30.49 20.05 -0.38
C ILE A 416 31.40 18.87 -0.68
N TYR A 417 30.94 17.66 -0.35
CA TYR A 417 31.67 16.42 -0.51
C TYR A 417 30.69 15.26 -0.67
N SER A 418 31.07 14.24 -1.45
CA SER A 418 30.29 13.03 -1.63
C SER A 418 31.19 11.82 -1.84
N THR A 419 30.75 10.67 -1.34
CA THR A 419 31.40 9.38 -1.56
C THR A 419 30.35 8.28 -1.71
N TYR A 420 30.75 7.16 -2.30
CA TYR A 420 29.94 5.97 -2.44
C TYR A 420 30.79 4.72 -2.26
N THR A 421 30.29 3.77 -1.46
CA THR A 421 30.98 2.51 -1.19
C THR A 421 30.01 1.34 -1.32
N HIS A 422 30.35 0.36 -2.17
CA HIS A 422 29.66 -0.93 -2.21
C HIS A 422 30.03 -1.77 -1.00
N TYR A 423 29.05 -2.49 -0.46
CA TYR A 423 29.33 -3.44 0.61
C TYR A 423 29.88 -4.76 0.08
N GLN A 424 30.73 -5.37 0.91
CA GLN A 424 31.16 -6.75 0.73
C GLN A 424 30.23 -7.68 1.51
N TRP A 425 29.91 -8.84 0.93
CA TRP A 425 29.02 -9.82 1.55
C TRP A 425 29.31 -11.26 1.09
N TYR A 426 28.76 -12.22 1.83
CA TYR A 426 28.73 -13.63 1.43
C TYR A 426 27.52 -13.91 0.55
N ALA A 427 27.77 -14.24 -0.72
CA ALA A 427 26.73 -14.39 -1.74
C ALA A 427 25.70 -15.51 -1.47
N ASN A 428 26.12 -16.52 -0.70
CA ASN A 428 25.35 -17.72 -0.34
C ASN A 428 26.08 -18.42 0.83
N ASP A 429 25.43 -19.43 1.43
CA ASP A 429 26.02 -20.18 2.55
C ASP A 429 27.33 -20.92 2.19
N SER A 430 27.53 -21.29 0.92
CA SER A 430 28.78 -21.90 0.47
C SER A 430 29.93 -20.89 0.48
N ALA A 431 29.69 -19.65 0.06
CA ALA A 431 30.65 -18.55 0.11
C ALA A 431 31.02 -18.21 1.55
N TYR A 432 30.07 -18.26 2.49
CA TYR A 432 30.35 -18.14 3.92
C TYR A 432 31.29 -19.24 4.42
N LYS A 433 30.99 -20.51 4.09
CA LYS A 433 31.83 -21.66 4.48
C LYS A 433 33.25 -21.59 3.90
N SER A 434 33.43 -21.00 2.71
CA SER A 434 34.74 -20.79 2.09
C SER A 434 35.42 -19.47 2.47
N GLY A 435 34.77 -18.61 3.27
CA GLY A 435 35.29 -17.29 3.64
C GLY A 435 35.42 -16.31 2.47
N THR A 436 34.63 -16.49 1.41
CA THR A 436 34.74 -15.71 0.17
C THR A 436 33.71 -14.57 0.14
N LEU A 437 34.19 -13.34 0.28
CA LEU A 437 33.38 -12.13 0.12
C LEU A 437 33.34 -11.69 -1.34
N THR A 438 32.24 -11.03 -1.74
CA THR A 438 32.07 -10.46 -3.08
C THR A 438 31.48 -9.05 -3.00
N THR A 439 31.62 -8.31 -4.11
CA THR A 439 30.93 -7.03 -4.40
C THR A 439 30.13 -7.13 -5.70
N ALA A 440 29.78 -8.36 -6.10
CA ALA A 440 29.10 -8.63 -7.37
C ALA A 440 27.65 -8.14 -7.39
N ASP A 441 26.98 -8.14 -6.24
CA ASP A 441 25.68 -7.49 -6.07
C ASP A 441 25.92 -5.99 -5.81
N ASP A 442 25.51 -5.17 -6.77
CA ASP A 442 25.60 -3.72 -6.71
C ASP A 442 24.48 -3.07 -5.90
N SER A 443 23.48 -3.84 -5.45
CA SER A 443 22.29 -3.36 -4.73
C SER A 443 22.52 -2.91 -3.29
N LYS A 444 23.74 -3.07 -2.77
CA LYS A 444 24.11 -2.84 -1.38
C LYS A 444 25.30 -1.89 -1.29
N GLY A 445 25.14 -0.84 -0.51
CA GLY A 445 26.19 0.15 -0.30
C GLY A 445 25.71 1.35 0.51
N VAL A 446 26.57 2.37 0.59
CA VAL A 446 26.27 3.66 1.22
C VAL A 446 26.74 4.81 0.33
N THR A 447 25.85 5.77 0.12
CA THR A 447 26.20 7.11 -0.39
C THR A 447 26.25 8.07 0.79
N THR A 448 27.40 8.71 1.04
CA THR A 448 27.56 9.71 2.11
C THR A 448 27.85 11.07 1.50
N VAL A 449 27.12 12.10 1.94
CA VAL A 449 27.17 13.45 1.36
C VAL A 449 27.24 14.50 2.48
N VAL A 450 28.15 15.45 2.32
CA VAL A 450 28.24 16.64 3.17
C VAL A 450 27.49 17.78 2.48
N PHE A 451 26.48 18.30 3.14
CA PHE A 451 25.70 19.44 2.68
C PHE A 451 26.05 20.70 3.45
N GLU A 452 25.95 21.85 2.79
CA GLU A 452 25.95 23.17 3.41
C GLU A 452 24.62 23.86 3.10
N SER A 453 23.93 24.32 4.15
CA SER A 453 22.72 25.12 4.03
C SER A 453 23.02 26.43 3.31
N LEU A 454 22.23 26.74 2.28
CA LEU A 454 22.30 28.04 1.61
C LEU A 454 21.68 29.16 2.45
N LYS A 455 20.84 28.81 3.42
CA LYS A 455 20.19 29.76 4.33
C LYS A 455 21.10 30.16 5.49
N THR A 456 21.71 29.19 6.18
CA THR A 456 22.46 29.42 7.43
C THR A 456 23.97 29.28 7.27
N GLY A 457 24.44 28.60 6.22
CA GLY A 457 25.85 28.22 6.05
C GLY A 457 26.30 27.07 6.96
N GLU A 458 25.40 26.52 7.77
CA GLU A 458 25.67 25.35 8.59
C GLU A 458 25.76 24.08 7.74
N ARG A 459 26.50 23.09 8.26
CA ARG A 459 26.76 21.84 7.55
C ARG A 459 26.22 20.65 8.30
N PHE A 460 25.83 19.65 7.55
CA PHE A 460 25.38 18.35 8.06
C PHE A 460 25.70 17.27 7.04
N ILE A 461 25.77 16.02 7.50
CA ILE A 461 26.05 14.85 6.68
C ILE A 461 24.76 14.05 6.53
N VAL A 462 24.48 13.57 5.32
CA VAL A 462 23.43 12.58 5.06
C VAL A 462 24.04 11.35 4.41
N SER A 463 23.76 10.18 4.96
CA SER A 463 24.18 8.89 4.44
C SER A 463 22.98 8.01 4.12
N ASN A 464 22.82 7.61 2.86
CA ASN A 464 21.78 6.68 2.39
C ASN A 464 22.39 5.29 2.22
N THR A 465 21.84 4.27 2.88
CA THR A 465 22.36 2.90 2.88
C THR A 465 21.31 1.86 2.52
N HIS A 466 21.74 0.68 2.07
CA HIS A 466 20.88 -0.51 1.92
C HIS A 466 21.65 -1.76 2.35
N PHE A 467 21.16 -2.45 3.38
CA PHE A 467 21.77 -3.65 3.95
C PHE A 467 21.21 -4.95 3.37
N SER A 468 21.94 -6.07 3.54
CA SER A 468 21.55 -7.36 2.97
C SER A 468 20.31 -7.94 3.65
N SER A 469 19.35 -8.41 2.84
CA SER A 469 18.27 -9.29 3.28
C SER A 469 18.75 -10.75 3.46
N ASN A 470 17.85 -11.63 3.88
CA ASN A 470 18.13 -13.08 4.00
C ASN A 470 17.74 -13.86 2.72
N TYR A 471 17.43 -13.21 1.61
CA TYR A 471 16.79 -13.85 0.45
C TYR A 471 17.59 -15.04 -0.14
N ASN A 472 18.93 -14.95 -0.17
CA ASN A 472 19.81 -15.97 -0.78
C ASN A 472 20.70 -16.73 0.23
N VAL A 473 20.45 -16.55 1.53
CA VAL A 473 21.34 -17.02 2.60
C VAL A 473 20.53 -17.46 3.82
N SER A 474 21.11 -18.31 4.65
CA SER A 474 20.55 -18.57 5.97
C SER A 474 20.44 -17.30 6.83
N ASN A 475 19.52 -17.28 7.79
CA ASN A 475 19.35 -16.14 8.72
C ASN A 475 20.65 -15.76 9.44
N GLU A 476 21.49 -16.75 9.78
CA GLU A 476 22.80 -16.55 10.39
C GLU A 476 23.73 -15.76 9.47
N VAL A 477 23.87 -16.20 8.22
CA VAL A 477 24.73 -15.55 7.23
C VAL A 477 24.20 -14.17 6.86
N GLY A 478 22.89 -13.99 6.74
CA GLY A 478 22.27 -12.67 6.54
C GLY A 478 22.60 -11.70 7.68
N THR A 479 22.54 -12.17 8.93
CA THR A 479 22.94 -11.38 10.11
C THR A 479 24.43 -11.00 10.07
N ILE A 480 25.30 -11.92 9.66
CA ILE A 480 26.74 -11.66 9.51
C ILE A 480 26.99 -10.61 8.40
N ASN A 481 26.31 -10.73 7.26
CA ASN A 481 26.41 -9.74 6.18
C ASN A 481 26.00 -8.35 6.67
N ARG A 482 24.88 -8.21 7.38
CA ARG A 482 24.47 -6.91 7.97
C ARG A 482 25.50 -6.37 8.97
N LYS A 483 26.13 -7.23 9.77
CA LYS A 483 27.24 -6.84 10.66
C LYS A 483 28.46 -6.33 9.89
N ILE A 484 28.79 -6.88 8.72
CA ILE A 484 29.86 -6.38 7.83
C ILE A 484 29.46 -5.03 7.22
N HIS A 485 28.21 -4.91 6.77
CA HIS A 485 27.70 -3.70 6.12
C HIS A 485 27.72 -2.51 7.09
N ILE A 486 27.25 -2.70 8.33
CA ILE A 486 27.25 -1.62 9.32
C ILE A 486 28.65 -1.19 9.74
N ASP A 487 29.59 -2.14 9.88
CA ASP A 487 31.00 -1.82 10.17
C ASP A 487 31.62 -1.02 9.01
N THR A 488 31.29 -1.38 7.77
CA THR A 488 31.74 -0.64 6.58
C THR A 488 31.12 0.76 6.53
N ALA A 489 29.82 0.88 6.77
CA ALA A 489 29.10 2.16 6.80
C ALA A 489 29.70 3.12 7.83
N LEU A 490 29.87 2.66 9.08
CA LEU A 490 30.49 3.43 10.15
C LEU A 490 31.94 3.81 9.81
N GLY A 491 32.69 2.90 9.18
CA GLY A 491 34.05 3.17 8.70
C GLY A 491 34.09 4.30 7.67
N GLU A 492 33.21 4.28 6.67
CA GLU A 492 33.14 5.35 5.66
C GLU A 492 32.66 6.67 6.25
N ILE A 493 31.64 6.65 7.10
CA ILE A 493 31.15 7.85 7.80
C ILE A 493 32.25 8.48 8.65
N ASN A 494 33.03 7.67 9.39
CA ASN A 494 34.13 8.17 10.22
C ASN A 494 35.20 8.87 9.39
N LYS A 495 35.54 8.38 8.19
CA LYS A 495 36.46 9.08 7.27
C LYS A 495 35.93 10.46 6.88
N VAL A 496 34.61 10.59 6.68
CA VAL A 496 33.99 11.89 6.37
C VAL A 496 33.97 12.80 7.60
N ILE A 497 33.68 12.27 8.80
CA ILE A 497 33.76 13.02 10.06
C ILE A 497 35.19 13.53 10.32
N GLU A 498 36.23 12.77 9.98
CA GLU A 498 37.62 13.23 10.08
C GLU A 498 37.91 14.46 9.19
N LEU A 499 37.30 14.52 8.00
CA LEU A 499 37.41 15.66 7.08
C LEU A 499 36.53 16.84 7.50
N TYR A 500 35.39 16.56 8.11
CA TYR A 500 34.38 17.52 8.53
C TYR A 500 33.98 17.25 9.99
N PRO A 501 34.85 17.61 10.96
CA PRO A 501 34.59 17.32 12.36
C PRO A 501 33.44 18.16 12.90
N ASP A 502 32.80 17.66 13.96
CA ASP A 502 31.80 18.38 14.76
C ASP A 502 30.51 18.80 14.02
N ILE A 503 30.20 18.21 12.87
CA ILE A 503 28.90 18.40 12.18
C ILE A 503 27.99 17.18 12.36
N PRO A 504 26.67 17.37 12.47
CA PRO A 504 25.75 16.27 12.67
C PRO A 504 25.67 15.35 11.46
N VAL A 505 25.43 14.06 11.72
CA VAL A 505 25.30 13.00 10.71
C VAL A 505 23.94 12.35 10.82
N PHE A 506 23.21 12.32 9.71
CA PHE A 506 22.02 11.50 9.53
C PHE A 506 22.39 10.28 8.70
N LEU A 507 22.11 9.08 9.20
CA LEU A 507 22.29 7.81 8.51
C LEU A 507 20.95 7.12 8.39
N GLY A 508 20.55 6.74 7.18
CA GLY A 508 19.26 6.12 6.98
C GLY A 508 19.13 5.18 5.80
N CYS A 509 17.98 4.52 5.86
CA CYS A 509 17.30 3.61 4.94
C CYS A 509 17.73 2.14 4.91
N ASP A 510 16.74 1.30 4.60
CA ASP A 510 16.66 -0.16 4.60
C ASP A 510 17.85 -0.92 5.21
N TYR A 511 17.73 -1.19 6.51
CA TYR A 511 18.69 -1.99 7.26
C TYR A 511 18.43 -3.50 7.11
N ASN A 512 17.31 -3.91 6.50
CA ASN A 512 16.82 -5.29 6.55
C ASN A 512 16.86 -5.90 7.96
N ALA A 513 16.74 -5.04 8.97
CA ALA A 513 16.90 -5.35 10.38
C ALA A 513 16.17 -4.30 11.24
N THR A 514 15.55 -4.75 12.32
CA THR A 514 14.91 -3.86 13.28
C THR A 514 15.92 -3.09 14.11
N VAL A 515 15.49 -1.95 14.66
CA VAL A 515 16.27 -1.18 15.65
C VAL A 515 16.80 -2.01 16.83
N SER A 516 16.10 -3.09 17.18
CA SER A 516 16.46 -3.99 18.30
C SER A 516 17.46 -5.09 17.94
N SER A 517 17.72 -5.29 16.65
CA SER A 517 18.63 -6.32 16.14
C SER A 517 20.08 -6.07 16.58
N GLU A 518 20.87 -7.13 16.72
CA GLU A 518 22.25 -7.03 17.20
C GLU A 518 23.14 -6.16 16.31
N GLU A 519 22.91 -6.22 15.00
CA GLU A 519 23.57 -5.39 14.00
C GLU A 519 23.28 -3.91 14.23
N CYS A 520 22.02 -3.51 14.40
CA CYS A 520 21.63 -2.11 14.63
C CYS A 520 22.12 -1.58 15.98
N LYS A 521 22.32 -2.45 16.99
CA LYS A 521 22.90 -2.05 18.28
C LYS A 521 24.28 -1.38 18.17
N LYS A 522 25.06 -1.73 17.15
CA LYS A 522 26.35 -1.10 16.88
C LYS A 522 26.24 0.41 16.58
N LEU A 523 25.10 0.88 16.08
CA LEU A 523 24.87 2.32 15.88
C LEU A 523 24.79 3.03 17.24
N PHE A 524 24.08 2.45 18.21
CA PHE A 524 24.02 3.01 19.57
C PHE A 524 25.39 2.97 20.26
N ASP A 525 26.19 1.93 20.05
CA ASP A 525 27.58 1.87 20.54
C ASP A 525 28.44 2.97 19.91
N ALA A 526 28.16 3.33 18.65
CA ALA A 526 28.75 4.46 17.93
C ALA A 526 28.08 5.81 18.27
N GLN A 527 27.25 5.87 19.31
CA GLN A 527 26.54 7.06 19.81
C GLN A 527 25.49 7.66 18.86
N PHE A 528 25.12 6.96 17.79
CA PHE A 528 23.94 7.31 17.04
C PHE A 528 22.69 7.11 17.91
N LYS A 529 21.70 7.97 17.68
CA LYS A 529 20.39 7.89 18.31
C LYS A 529 19.33 7.67 17.25
N ASP A 530 18.29 6.94 17.60
CA ASP A 530 17.15 6.74 16.72
C ASP A 530 16.34 8.03 16.63
N CYS A 531 16.15 8.58 15.42
CA CYS A 531 15.37 9.81 15.22
C CYS A 531 13.90 9.62 15.63
N HIS A 532 13.36 8.41 15.58
CA HIS A 532 12.01 8.13 16.07
C HIS A 532 11.90 8.43 17.58
N GLU A 533 12.90 8.05 18.37
CA GLU A 533 12.94 8.26 19.81
C GLU A 533 13.35 9.70 20.20
N GLU A 534 14.18 10.35 19.38
CA GLU A 534 14.60 11.74 19.62
C GLU A 534 13.56 12.78 19.17
N ALA A 535 12.62 12.40 18.31
CA ALA A 535 11.64 13.32 17.75
C ALA A 535 10.69 13.88 18.82
N THR A 536 10.43 15.19 18.76
CA THR A 536 9.40 15.82 19.59
C THR A 536 7.99 15.36 19.22
N THR A 537 7.78 14.95 17.96
CA THR A 537 6.50 14.46 17.45
C THR A 537 6.72 13.29 16.49
N VAL A 538 6.00 12.19 16.71
CA VAL A 538 5.94 11.07 15.76
C VAL A 538 4.61 11.11 15.01
N ARG A 539 4.66 11.09 13.68
CA ARG A 539 3.48 11.07 12.77
C ARG A 539 3.43 9.75 11.98
N GLY A 540 2.26 9.44 11.44
CA GLY A 540 2.08 8.28 10.56
C GLY A 540 1.69 6.97 11.25
N SER A 541 1.23 7.04 12.51
CA SER A 541 1.09 5.89 13.43
C SER A 541 2.43 5.23 13.73
N ASP A 542 2.54 4.54 14.86
CA ASP A 542 3.75 3.81 15.30
C ASP A 542 3.95 2.55 14.41
N GLY A 543 3.91 2.70 13.09
CA GLY A 543 3.81 1.62 12.12
C GLY A 543 5.14 1.21 11.49
N ALA A 544 5.18 -0.01 10.96
CA ALA A 544 6.36 -0.54 10.28
C ALA A 544 6.49 0.09 8.88
N SER A 545 7.73 0.38 8.47
CA SER A 545 8.01 0.92 7.14
C SER A 545 7.77 -0.10 6.02
N CYS A 546 8.00 -1.39 6.27
CA CYS A 546 7.78 -2.45 5.28
C CYS A 546 6.35 -3.00 5.35
N HIS A 547 5.77 -3.29 4.20
CA HIS A 547 4.42 -3.83 4.05
C HIS A 547 4.30 -4.73 2.82
N GLY A 548 3.09 -5.18 2.51
CA GLY A 548 2.85 -6.00 1.33
C GLY A 548 3.17 -5.26 0.04
N ALA A 549 3.75 -5.97 -0.93
CA ALA A 549 3.99 -5.43 -2.26
C ALA A 549 2.71 -4.95 -2.94
N PRO A 550 2.75 -3.81 -3.65
CA PRO A 550 1.61 -3.29 -4.38
C PRO A 550 1.21 -4.25 -5.49
N THR A 551 -0.07 -4.25 -5.84
CA THR A 551 -0.64 -5.14 -6.86
C THR A 551 -1.01 -4.33 -8.08
N TYR A 552 -0.51 -4.72 -9.25
CA TYR A 552 -0.94 -4.12 -10.50
C TYR A 552 -2.35 -4.58 -10.85
N VAL A 553 -3.22 -3.63 -11.20
CA VAL A 553 -4.57 -3.92 -11.66
C VAL A 553 -4.66 -3.48 -13.12
N PRO A 554 -4.59 -4.40 -14.10
CA PRO A 554 -4.57 -4.05 -15.52
C PRO A 554 -5.78 -3.23 -15.96
N GLU A 555 -6.96 -3.49 -15.40
CA GLU A 555 -8.19 -2.75 -15.70
C GLU A 555 -8.13 -1.29 -15.22
N LEU A 556 -7.21 -0.98 -14.31
CA LEU A 556 -6.95 0.36 -13.78
C LEU A 556 -5.74 1.03 -14.39
N GLU A 557 -4.87 0.25 -15.04
CA GLU A 557 -3.52 0.69 -15.41
C GLU A 557 -2.79 1.32 -14.21
N LEU A 558 -3.04 0.82 -12.99
CA LEU A 558 -2.54 1.38 -11.75
C LEU A 558 -2.11 0.27 -10.80
N PHE A 559 -1.08 0.55 -10.01
CA PHE A 559 -0.81 -0.21 -8.82
C PHE A 559 -1.68 0.27 -7.66
N ILE A 560 -2.19 -0.67 -6.87
CA ILE A 560 -2.93 -0.41 -5.63
C ILE A 560 -2.18 -1.00 -4.43
N PRO A 561 -2.45 -0.53 -3.19
CA PRO A 561 -1.94 -1.17 -1.99
C PRO A 561 -2.13 -2.69 -2.00
N GLY A 562 -1.10 -3.43 -1.60
CA GLY A 562 -1.19 -4.87 -1.42
C GLY A 562 -2.21 -5.26 -0.32
N PRO A 563 -2.65 -6.53 -0.27
CA PRO A 563 -3.69 -7.00 0.66
C PRO A 563 -3.26 -7.02 2.14
N TYR A 564 -1.99 -6.76 2.45
CA TYR A 564 -1.49 -6.77 3.82
C TYR A 564 -1.60 -5.39 4.45
N SER A 565 -2.15 -5.34 5.68
CA SER A 565 -2.24 -4.10 6.42
C SER A 565 -0.86 -3.51 6.65
N LEU A 566 -0.76 -2.18 6.52
CA LEU A 566 0.37 -1.39 6.98
C LEU A 566 0.69 -1.82 8.42
N GLY A 567 1.91 -2.26 8.68
CA GLY A 567 2.29 -2.77 9.99
C GLY A 567 2.06 -1.69 11.04
N SER A 568 1.52 -2.04 12.21
CA SER A 568 1.16 -1.08 13.27
C SER A 568 2.21 -0.98 14.39
N ASN A 569 3.45 -1.42 14.11
CA ASN A 569 4.52 -1.46 15.09
C ASN A 569 5.88 -1.06 14.50
N TYR A 570 6.38 0.12 14.86
CA TYR A 570 7.69 0.64 14.47
C TYR A 570 8.83 -0.31 14.86
N LYS A 571 8.68 -1.08 15.95
CA LYS A 571 9.71 -2.06 16.35
C LYS A 571 9.89 -3.19 15.34
N ALA A 572 8.92 -3.39 14.44
CA ALA A 572 9.02 -4.32 13.32
C ALA A 572 9.49 -3.64 12.02
N SER A 573 9.68 -2.31 12.04
CA SER A 573 10.25 -1.55 10.92
C SER A 573 11.68 -2.03 10.62
N ILE A 574 12.07 -1.90 9.36
CA ILE A 574 13.43 -2.17 8.88
C ILE A 574 14.07 -0.94 8.22
N ASP A 575 13.28 0.09 7.94
CA ASP A 575 13.76 1.42 7.56
C ASP A 575 13.76 2.31 8.80
N HIS A 576 14.91 2.96 9.02
CA HIS A 576 15.17 3.80 10.18
C HIS A 576 15.99 5.02 9.75
N ILE A 577 15.97 6.07 10.57
CA ILE A 577 16.87 7.21 10.44
C ILE A 577 17.54 7.41 11.80
N PHE A 578 18.87 7.38 11.81
CA PHE A 578 19.68 7.63 12.99
C PHE A 578 20.43 8.96 12.88
N VAL A 579 20.62 9.63 14.00
CA VAL A 579 21.40 10.87 14.09
C VAL A 579 22.58 10.71 15.05
N LEU A 580 23.77 11.15 14.61
CA LEU A 580 24.94 11.36 15.45
C LEU A 580 25.19 12.87 15.52
N ASP A 581 25.15 13.42 16.73
CA ASP A 581 25.36 14.85 16.97
C ASP A 581 26.07 15.06 18.31
N SER A 582 27.40 15.02 18.26
CA SER A 582 28.25 15.10 19.45
C SER A 582 28.20 16.47 20.16
N LYS A 583 27.71 17.51 19.47
CA LYS A 583 27.61 18.88 19.99
C LYS A 583 26.21 19.26 20.45
N ASN A 584 25.22 18.38 20.25
CA ASN A 584 23.80 18.70 20.49
C ASN A 584 23.37 19.96 19.73
N THR A 585 23.73 20.05 18.46
CA THR A 585 23.38 21.14 17.53
C THR A 585 22.09 20.89 16.75
N VAL A 586 21.50 19.70 16.89
CA VAL A 586 20.29 19.27 16.17
C VAL A 586 19.11 19.18 17.13
N SER A 587 17.98 19.76 16.73
CA SER A 587 16.66 19.39 17.25
C SER A 587 15.95 18.52 16.22
N VAL A 588 15.57 17.30 16.61
CA VAL A 588 14.66 16.47 15.81
C VAL A 588 13.25 16.80 16.25
N ASP A 589 12.52 17.54 15.42
CA ASP A 589 11.18 17.98 15.77
C ASP A 589 10.17 16.90 15.41
N VAL A 590 10.37 16.24 14.27
CA VAL A 590 9.41 15.28 13.71
C VAL A 590 10.10 14.06 13.13
N TYR A 591 9.51 12.90 13.40
CA TYR A 591 9.72 11.67 12.64
C TYR A 591 8.38 11.21 12.06
N GLU A 592 8.36 10.78 10.80
CA GLU A 592 7.15 10.28 10.13
C GLU A 592 7.43 9.04 9.29
N THR A 593 6.67 7.97 9.53
CA THR A 593 6.52 6.85 8.60
C THR A 593 5.30 7.10 7.72
N VAL A 594 5.46 7.17 6.41
CA VAL A 594 4.42 7.64 5.49
C VAL A 594 3.49 6.49 5.09
N LEU A 595 2.49 6.21 5.93
CA LEU A 595 1.56 5.09 5.79
C LEU A 595 0.27 5.48 5.05
N THR A 596 0.40 6.04 3.84
CA THR A 596 -0.75 6.36 2.98
C THR A 596 -1.02 5.26 1.95
N ASP A 597 -2.26 5.16 1.46
CA ASP A 597 -2.60 4.22 0.39
C ASP A 597 -1.75 4.49 -0.86
N GLN A 598 -1.45 5.76 -1.14
CA GLN A 598 -0.60 6.09 -2.28
C GLN A 598 0.86 5.68 -2.07
N ALA A 599 1.41 5.85 -0.86
CA ALA A 599 2.74 5.32 -0.53
C ALA A 599 2.79 3.80 -0.71
N ALA A 600 1.74 3.12 -0.24
CA ALA A 600 1.61 1.68 -0.35
C ALA A 600 1.37 1.17 -1.78
N SER A 601 1.06 2.06 -2.72
CA SER A 601 0.79 1.72 -4.12
C SER A 601 2.03 1.68 -5.01
N PHE A 602 3.16 2.31 -4.62
CA PHE A 602 4.34 2.37 -5.50
C PHE A 602 5.55 1.59 -4.98
N SER A 603 5.57 1.15 -3.73
CA SER A 603 6.67 0.36 -3.16
C SER A 603 6.10 -0.61 -2.13
N ASP A 604 6.86 -1.64 -1.72
CA ASP A 604 6.60 -2.42 -0.51
C ASP A 604 7.22 -1.78 0.76
N HIS A 605 7.83 -0.61 0.61
CA HIS A 605 8.33 0.24 1.70
C HIS A 605 7.69 1.63 1.69
N ALA A 606 7.19 2.05 2.85
CA ALA A 606 6.79 3.41 3.12
C ALA A 606 8.03 4.33 3.25
N PRO A 607 7.97 5.56 2.70
CA PRO A 607 8.97 6.58 3.00
C PRO A 607 9.07 6.85 4.51
N VAL A 608 10.29 7.14 4.97
CA VAL A 608 10.56 7.63 6.33
C VAL A 608 11.17 9.03 6.26
N VAL A 609 10.67 9.93 7.10
CA VAL A 609 10.98 11.36 7.03
C VAL A 609 11.37 11.88 8.40
N VAL A 610 12.39 12.73 8.43
CA VAL A 610 12.77 13.50 9.62
C VAL A 610 12.72 15.00 9.31
N GLU A 611 12.16 15.79 10.22
CA GLU A 611 12.19 17.25 10.18
C GLU A 611 13.01 17.78 11.37
N PHE A 612 13.96 18.67 11.10
CA PHE A 612 14.96 19.08 12.08
C PHE A 612 15.42 20.53 11.90
N ASN A 613 16.05 21.07 12.94
CA ASN A 613 16.77 22.34 12.90
C ASN A 613 18.25 22.13 13.20
N LEU A 614 19.08 23.01 12.64
CA LEU A 614 20.50 23.13 12.94
C LEU A 614 20.74 24.32 13.87
N GLY A 615 21.84 24.28 14.63
CA GLY A 615 22.28 25.38 15.48
C GLY A 615 21.46 25.61 16.75
N GLN A 616 20.55 24.70 17.11
CA GLN A 616 19.70 24.83 18.31
C GLN A 616 19.83 23.66 19.29
N LYS A 617 20.38 23.96 20.47
CA LYS A 617 19.80 23.62 21.79
C LYS A 617 20.26 24.61 22.85
#